data_AF-A0A942MJB1-F1
#
_entry.id   AF-A0A942MJB1-F1
#
_cell.length_a   1.000
_cell.length_b   1.000
_cell.length_c   1.000
_cell.angle_alpha   90.00
_cell.angle_beta   90.00
_cell.angle_gamma   90.00
#
_symmetry.space_group_name_H-M   'P 1'
#
loop_
_entity.id
_entity.type
_entity.pdbx_description
1 polymer ?
#
loop_
_entity_poly.entity_id
_entity_poly.type
_entity_poly.pdbx_seq_one_letter_code
_entity_poly.pdbx_strand_id
1 'polypeptide(L)'
;MTTNENVRLCGGIYFTLLLQARKPRKGVREHFRGESDGLSDPEMLVALLKVVIPDYNEPTATTKATFKGNTSDYKSCKISKSVYLPFDDSAVVSAFDSRVTTEYPRALSMMSDFVAGFIDSGTSTRKDERLVKALLEIIEADHSIDDTQVFYIGDSGQGITKATLRSMNNFCLQSFLLGVWHFIIANRNDNKAGKATFDLLCPPRDGAERKYEGKLGDAITRVINVTQINDVGNVARGTLEAAGEAVNNVVSEDSGNSNPQPIDTDPKRITVNNYGTVKNQKFISIETMNGDIKL
;
A
#
# COMPACT_ATOMS: atom_id res chain seq x y z
N MET A 1 -3.17 -35.32 -11.39
CA MET A 1 -2.75 -34.01 -10.87
C MET A 1 -2.88 -34.09 -9.36
N THR A 2 -1.78 -34.07 -8.61
CA THR A 2 -1.83 -34.00 -7.15
C THR A 2 -2.33 -32.61 -6.77
N THR A 3 -3.59 -32.53 -6.36
CA THR A 3 -4.15 -31.36 -5.69
C THR A 3 -3.25 -31.05 -4.49
N ASN A 4 -2.55 -29.93 -4.56
CA ASN A 4 -1.55 -29.57 -3.57
C ASN A 4 -2.31 -28.94 -2.39
N GLU A 5 -2.86 -29.77 -1.50
CA GLU A 5 -3.73 -29.40 -0.36
C GLU A 5 -3.14 -28.35 0.60
N ASN A 6 -1.88 -27.95 0.38
CA ASN A 6 -1.11 -27.02 1.18
C ASN A 6 -0.91 -25.64 0.52
N VAL A 7 -1.54 -25.35 -0.63
CA VAL A 7 -1.50 -24.02 -1.23
C VAL A 7 -2.41 -23.07 -0.44
N ARG A 8 -1.85 -21.95 0.02
CA ARG A 8 -2.55 -20.93 0.80
C ARG A 8 -2.20 -19.54 0.30
N LEU A 9 -3.24 -18.76 0.00
CA LEU A 9 -3.11 -17.32 -0.17
C LEU A 9 -3.09 -16.65 1.21
N CYS A 10 -2.00 -15.95 1.50
CA CYS A 10 -1.85 -15.09 2.65
C CYS A 10 -1.00 -13.85 2.28
N GLY A 11 -0.82 -12.94 3.22
CA GLY A 11 -0.16 -11.67 2.94
C GLY A 11 1.31 -11.79 2.52
N GLY A 12 2.07 -12.74 3.05
CA GLY A 12 3.45 -13.02 2.65
C GLY A 12 3.55 -13.55 1.21
N ILE A 13 2.59 -14.40 0.80
CA ILE A 13 2.49 -14.91 -0.58
C ILE A 13 2.09 -13.80 -1.54
N TYR A 14 1.06 -13.04 -1.20
CA TYR A 14 0.63 -11.87 -1.96
C TYR A 14 1.79 -10.89 -2.16
N PHE A 15 2.49 -10.54 -1.08
CA PHE A 15 3.65 -9.65 -1.13
C PHE A 15 4.79 -10.23 -1.97
N THR A 16 5.05 -11.54 -1.88
CA THR A 16 6.05 -12.22 -2.72
C THR A 16 5.72 -12.11 -4.21
N LEU A 17 4.45 -12.24 -4.60
CA LEU A 17 4.00 -12.10 -5.98
C LEU A 17 4.07 -10.64 -6.47
N LEU A 18 3.67 -9.67 -5.63
CA LEU A 18 3.84 -8.25 -5.94
C LEU A 18 5.31 -7.89 -6.23
N LEU A 19 6.25 -8.45 -5.46
CA LEU A 19 7.69 -8.23 -5.67
C LEU A 19 8.19 -8.76 -7.03
N GLN A 20 7.56 -9.77 -7.62
CA GLN A 20 7.90 -10.25 -8.98
C GLN A 20 7.44 -9.27 -10.06
N ALA A 21 6.34 -8.57 -9.80
CA ALA A 21 5.80 -7.55 -10.69
C ALA A 21 6.40 -6.15 -10.44
N ARG A 22 7.34 -6.03 -9.50
CA ARG A 22 7.95 -4.75 -9.14
C ARG A 22 8.71 -4.15 -10.32
N LYS A 23 8.68 -2.81 -10.39
CA LYS A 23 9.51 -2.01 -11.30
C LYS A 23 11.00 -2.40 -11.19
N PRO A 24 11.77 -2.31 -12.28
CA PRO A 24 13.19 -2.60 -12.25
C PRO A 24 13.90 -1.76 -11.19
N ARG A 25 14.65 -2.43 -10.32
CA ARG A 25 15.49 -1.76 -9.32
C ARG A 25 16.77 -1.22 -9.96
N LYS A 26 17.28 -0.12 -9.42
CA LYS A 26 18.58 0.42 -9.82
C LYS A 26 19.69 -0.54 -9.41
N GLY A 27 20.77 -0.56 -10.20
CA GLY A 27 21.87 -1.49 -9.98
C GLY A 27 22.68 -1.16 -8.72
N VAL A 28 23.42 -2.15 -8.18
CA VAL A 28 24.28 -2.01 -6.98
C VAL A 28 25.26 -0.82 -7.09
N ARG A 29 25.73 -0.50 -8.31
CA ARG A 29 26.66 0.60 -8.57
C ARG A 29 26.03 2.00 -8.39
N GLU A 30 24.72 2.13 -8.48
CA GLU A 30 24.01 3.42 -8.31
C GLU A 30 23.68 3.69 -6.83
N HIS A 31 23.53 2.65 -6.01
CA HIS A 31 23.35 2.77 -4.55
C HIS A 31 24.59 3.35 -3.82
N PHE A 32 25.78 3.33 -4.44
CA PHE A 32 27.01 3.89 -3.85
C PHE A 32 26.97 5.41 -3.62
N ARG A 33 26.01 6.14 -4.21
CA ARG A 33 25.80 7.58 -3.95
C ARG A 33 24.76 7.87 -2.86
N GLY A 34 24.25 6.84 -2.17
CA GLY A 34 23.20 7.00 -1.14
C GLY A 34 21.79 7.22 -1.72
N GLU A 35 21.62 7.11 -3.04
CA GLU A 35 20.31 7.18 -3.69
C GLU A 35 19.57 5.84 -3.51
N SER A 36 18.48 5.85 -2.73
CA SER A 36 17.50 4.76 -2.72
C SER A 36 16.67 4.87 -4.00
N ASP A 37 16.39 3.74 -4.65
CA ASP A 37 15.42 3.70 -5.74
C ASP A 37 13.98 3.72 -5.22
N GLY A 38 13.77 3.67 -3.90
CA GLY A 38 12.44 3.64 -3.28
C GLY A 38 11.71 2.31 -3.48
N LEU A 39 12.39 1.30 -4.01
CA LEU A 39 11.80 0.04 -4.45
C LEU A 39 12.27 -1.16 -3.61
N SER A 40 12.89 -0.95 -2.45
CA SER A 40 13.26 -2.06 -1.56
C SER A 40 12.03 -2.77 -0.97
N ASP A 41 12.18 -4.02 -0.54
CA ASP A 41 11.07 -4.77 0.07
C ASP A 41 10.44 -4.00 1.26
N PRO A 42 11.22 -3.39 2.18
CA PRO A 42 10.63 -2.59 3.25
C PRO A 42 9.83 -1.38 2.76
N GLU A 43 10.33 -0.63 1.78
CA GLU A 43 9.63 0.53 1.22
C GLU A 43 8.31 0.12 0.56
N MET A 44 8.31 -0.99 -0.18
CA MET A 44 7.10 -1.53 -0.80
C MET A 44 6.10 -2.05 0.24
N LEU A 45 6.56 -2.69 1.32
CA LEU A 45 5.66 -3.13 2.40
C LEU A 45 5.06 -1.93 3.15
N VAL A 46 5.80 -0.85 3.36
CA VAL A 46 5.26 0.40 3.91
C VAL A 46 4.18 0.98 3.01
N ALA A 47 4.40 1.03 1.69
CA ALA A 47 3.39 1.51 0.77
C ALA A 47 2.13 0.63 0.78
N LEU A 48 2.28 -0.69 0.89
CA LEU A 48 1.16 -1.62 1.02
C LEU A 48 0.42 -1.48 2.37
N LEU A 49 1.15 -1.23 3.47
CA LEU A 49 0.58 -0.90 4.78
C LEU A 49 -0.24 0.38 4.71
N LYS A 50 0.24 1.39 3.98
CA LYS A 50 -0.51 2.63 3.80
C LYS A 50 -1.86 2.42 3.14
N VAL A 51 -2.01 1.46 2.21
CA VAL A 51 -3.33 1.10 1.65
C VAL A 51 -4.32 0.69 2.76
N VAL A 52 -3.85 0.02 3.81
CA VAL A 52 -4.66 -0.41 4.97
C VAL A 52 -4.84 0.75 5.96
N ILE A 53 -3.76 1.44 6.29
CA ILE A 53 -3.67 2.49 7.32
C ILE A 53 -3.09 3.75 6.66
N PRO A 54 -3.92 4.68 6.16
CA PRO A 54 -3.44 5.84 5.38
C PRO A 54 -2.38 6.69 6.08
N ASP A 55 -2.49 6.81 7.40
CA ASP A 55 -1.63 7.55 8.29
C ASP A 55 -0.56 6.68 8.98
N TYR A 56 -0.21 5.53 8.37
CA TYR A 56 0.83 4.65 8.89
C TYR A 56 2.16 5.39 9.10
N ASN A 57 2.64 5.37 10.33
CA ASN A 57 3.92 5.97 10.70
C ASN A 57 5.06 5.12 10.18
N GLU A 58 5.85 5.67 9.25
CA GLU A 58 6.97 4.96 8.67
C GLU A 58 8.06 4.64 9.71
N PRO A 59 8.80 3.53 9.53
CA PRO A 59 9.95 3.22 10.37
C PRO A 59 10.98 4.36 10.37
N THR A 60 11.37 4.81 11.55
CA THR A 60 12.40 5.83 11.73
C THR A 60 13.80 5.23 11.52
N ALA A 61 14.84 6.07 11.51
CA ALA A 61 16.22 5.60 11.39
C ALA A 61 16.60 4.54 12.43
N THR A 62 16.05 4.62 13.66
CA THR A 62 16.34 3.67 14.74
C THR A 62 15.56 2.36 14.62
N THR A 63 14.38 2.38 14.01
CA THR A 63 13.51 1.19 13.89
C THR A 63 13.59 0.51 12.52
N LYS A 64 14.24 1.14 11.53
CA LYS A 64 14.40 0.65 10.16
C LYS A 64 15.00 -0.76 10.08
N ALA A 65 15.99 -1.07 10.92
CA ALA A 65 16.63 -2.40 10.93
C ALA A 65 15.65 -3.50 11.38
N THR A 66 14.91 -3.23 12.45
CA THR A 66 13.87 -4.14 12.97
C THR A 66 12.76 -4.33 11.93
N PHE A 67 12.29 -3.24 11.32
CA PHE A 67 11.27 -3.32 10.29
C PHE A 67 11.73 -4.15 9.08
N LYS A 68 12.99 -3.97 8.63
CA LYS A 68 13.57 -4.80 7.56
C LYS A 68 13.54 -6.30 7.91
N GLY A 69 13.85 -6.66 9.16
CA GLY A 69 13.72 -8.04 9.66
C GLY A 69 12.27 -8.53 9.56
N ASN A 70 11.33 -7.75 10.08
CA ASN A 70 9.89 -8.07 10.04
C ASN A 70 9.38 -8.20 8.60
N THR A 71 9.82 -7.35 7.66
CA THR A 71 9.49 -7.45 6.23
C THR A 71 9.92 -8.81 5.68
N SER A 72 11.16 -9.23 5.96
CA SER A 72 11.69 -10.52 5.50
C SER A 72 10.92 -11.70 6.10
N ASP A 73 10.61 -11.64 7.38
CA ASP A 73 9.88 -12.70 8.08
C ASP A 73 8.40 -12.75 7.70
N TYR A 74 7.78 -11.60 7.41
CA TYR A 74 6.42 -11.54 6.87
C TYR A 74 6.36 -12.09 5.44
N LYS A 75 7.27 -11.64 4.56
CA LYS A 75 7.42 -12.16 3.19
C LYS A 75 7.57 -13.68 3.18
N SER A 76 8.41 -14.21 4.06
CA SER A 76 8.67 -15.67 4.18
C SER A 76 7.67 -16.44 5.03
N CYS A 77 6.54 -15.82 5.39
CA CYS A 77 5.45 -16.45 6.14
C CYS A 77 5.89 -17.01 7.52
N LYS A 78 6.88 -16.40 8.16
CA LYS A 78 7.36 -16.78 9.51
C LYS A 78 6.63 -16.04 10.62
N ILE A 79 6.19 -14.81 10.36
CA ILE A 79 5.40 -14.01 11.28
C ILE A 79 4.10 -13.57 10.63
N SER A 80 3.06 -13.43 11.46
CA SER A 80 1.75 -12.92 11.04
C SER A 80 1.55 -11.45 11.41
N LYS A 81 2.27 -11.01 12.45
CA LYS A 81 2.15 -9.69 13.04
C LYS A 81 3.45 -9.24 13.68
N SER A 82 3.53 -7.94 13.90
CA SER A 82 4.51 -7.28 14.78
C SER A 82 3.93 -5.93 15.19
N VAL A 83 4.61 -5.19 16.07
CA VAL A 83 4.25 -3.80 16.39
C VAL A 83 4.15 -2.92 15.12
N TYR A 84 4.85 -3.28 14.06
CA TYR A 84 4.83 -2.56 12.78
C TYR A 84 3.89 -3.16 11.73
N LEU A 85 3.29 -4.32 12.01
CA LEU A 85 2.39 -5.06 11.11
C LEU A 85 1.09 -5.40 11.88
N PRO A 86 0.23 -4.40 12.16
CA PRO A 86 -0.95 -4.55 13.02
C PRO A 86 -2.13 -5.18 12.27
N PHE A 87 -1.88 -6.24 11.50
CA PHE A 87 -2.91 -6.89 10.68
C PHE A 87 -3.90 -7.75 11.50
N ASP A 88 -3.64 -7.96 12.79
CA ASP A 88 -4.54 -8.61 13.73
C ASP A 88 -5.30 -7.64 14.64
N ASP A 89 -5.02 -6.34 14.53
CA ASP A 89 -5.77 -5.31 15.25
C ASP A 89 -7.18 -5.17 14.65
N SER A 90 -8.20 -5.47 15.45
CA SER A 90 -9.59 -5.48 14.99
C SER A 90 -10.08 -4.10 14.54
N ALA A 91 -9.56 -3.01 15.11
CA ALA A 91 -9.90 -1.66 14.70
C ALA A 91 -9.28 -1.33 13.34
N VAL A 92 -8.03 -1.75 13.11
CA VAL A 92 -7.36 -1.63 11.80
C VAL A 92 -8.12 -2.41 10.73
N VAL A 93 -8.44 -3.67 11.00
CA VAL A 93 -9.16 -4.55 10.06
C VAL A 93 -10.55 -3.97 9.76
N SER A 94 -11.31 -3.57 10.79
CA SER A 94 -12.66 -3.02 10.60
C SER A 94 -12.65 -1.69 9.87
N ALA A 95 -11.68 -0.81 10.13
CA ALA A 95 -11.55 0.47 9.44
C ALA A 95 -11.18 0.29 7.96
N PHE A 96 -10.33 -0.69 7.63
CA PHE A 96 -10.01 -1.00 6.25
C PHE A 96 -11.19 -1.66 5.52
N ASP A 97 -11.87 -2.62 6.15
CA ASP A 97 -13.08 -3.25 5.62
C ASP A 97 -14.19 -2.24 5.33
N SER A 98 -14.48 -1.35 6.29
CA SER A 98 -15.44 -0.26 6.11
C SER A 98 -15.03 0.66 4.96
N ARG A 99 -13.75 1.01 4.82
CA ARG A 99 -13.29 1.87 3.71
C ARG A 99 -13.47 1.20 2.36
N VAL A 100 -13.19 -0.09 2.23
CA VAL A 100 -13.38 -0.82 0.97
C VAL A 100 -14.87 -0.95 0.65
N THR A 101 -15.72 -1.20 1.64
CA THR A 101 -17.16 -1.46 1.43
C THR A 101 -18.02 -0.20 1.32
N THR A 102 -17.58 0.93 1.85
CA THR A 102 -18.38 2.19 1.91
C THR A 102 -17.70 3.40 1.28
N GLU A 103 -16.36 3.44 1.23
CA GLU A 103 -15.56 4.52 0.66
C GLU A 103 -14.64 3.99 -0.47
N TYR A 104 -15.14 3.06 -1.30
CA TYR A 104 -14.32 2.34 -2.27
C TYR A 104 -13.39 3.22 -3.12
N PRO A 105 -13.82 4.37 -3.69
CA PRO A 105 -12.92 5.23 -4.46
C PRO A 105 -11.69 5.71 -3.66
N ARG A 106 -11.84 5.91 -2.35
CA ARG A 106 -10.74 6.30 -1.47
C ARG A 106 -9.75 5.16 -1.29
N ALA A 107 -10.23 3.95 -1.01
CA ALA A 107 -9.36 2.77 -0.92
C ALA A 107 -8.67 2.45 -2.26
N LEU A 108 -9.39 2.60 -3.37
CA LEU A 108 -8.90 2.38 -4.73
C LEU A 108 -7.82 3.38 -5.11
N SER A 109 -7.98 4.66 -4.75
CA SER A 109 -6.95 5.68 -4.97
C SER A 109 -5.63 5.30 -4.32
N MET A 110 -5.66 4.78 -3.08
CA MET A 110 -4.45 4.35 -2.39
C MET A 110 -3.78 3.14 -3.03
N MET A 111 -4.56 2.17 -3.53
CA MET A 111 -4.00 1.07 -4.32
C MET A 111 -3.48 1.56 -5.68
N SER A 112 -4.08 2.61 -6.25
CA SER A 112 -3.61 3.23 -7.49
C SER A 112 -2.24 3.87 -7.28
N ASP A 113 -2.04 4.62 -6.20
CA ASP A 113 -0.74 5.17 -5.81
C ASP A 113 0.31 4.06 -5.62
N PHE A 114 -0.07 2.95 -4.97
CA PHE A 114 0.81 1.79 -4.80
C PHE A 114 1.22 1.18 -6.14
N VAL A 115 0.26 0.94 -7.04
CA VAL A 115 0.54 0.40 -8.38
C VAL A 115 1.43 1.36 -9.17
N ALA A 116 1.09 2.64 -9.19
CA ALA A 116 1.84 3.68 -9.89
C ALA A 116 3.27 3.83 -9.34
N GLY A 117 3.49 3.64 -8.03
CA GLY A 117 4.80 3.71 -7.41
C GLY A 117 5.67 2.46 -7.67
N PHE A 118 5.09 1.26 -7.57
CA PHE A 118 5.87 0.04 -7.37
C PHE A 118 5.72 -1.01 -8.47
N ILE A 119 4.61 -1.07 -9.19
CA ILE A 119 4.33 -2.16 -10.13
C ILE A 119 4.74 -1.77 -11.56
N ASP A 120 5.36 -2.72 -12.25
CA ASP A 120 5.76 -2.63 -13.65
C ASP A 120 4.56 -2.99 -14.54
N SER A 121 3.64 -2.05 -14.68
CA SER A 121 2.37 -2.23 -15.38
C SER A 121 2.37 -1.53 -16.75
N GLY A 122 1.69 -2.11 -17.74
CA GLY A 122 1.55 -1.54 -19.08
C GLY A 122 2.84 -1.56 -19.92
N THR A 123 3.88 -2.28 -19.48
CA THR A 123 5.14 -2.40 -20.22
C THR A 123 5.17 -3.66 -21.07
N SER A 124 6.12 -3.74 -22.01
CA SER A 124 6.29 -4.91 -22.88
C SER A 124 6.61 -6.20 -22.12
N THR A 125 7.04 -6.11 -20.85
CA THR A 125 7.32 -7.27 -20.00
C THR A 125 6.06 -7.94 -19.45
N ARG A 126 4.91 -7.26 -19.53
CA ARG A 126 3.57 -7.74 -19.11
C ARG A 126 3.56 -8.36 -17.71
N LYS A 127 4.32 -7.76 -16.79
CA LYS A 127 4.42 -8.23 -15.39
C LYS A 127 3.11 -8.07 -14.63
N ASP A 128 2.32 -7.06 -14.97
CA ASP A 128 0.94 -6.88 -14.51
C ASP A 128 0.03 -8.06 -14.88
N GLU A 129 0.04 -8.50 -16.14
CA GLU A 129 -0.73 -9.68 -16.55
C GLU A 129 -0.23 -10.95 -15.84
N ARG A 130 1.09 -11.14 -15.75
CA ARG A 130 1.67 -12.28 -15.02
C ARG A 130 1.26 -12.28 -13.55
N LEU A 131 1.24 -11.11 -12.91
CA LEU A 131 0.77 -10.96 -11.54
C LEU A 131 -0.70 -11.34 -11.38
N VAL A 132 -1.57 -10.84 -12.26
CA VAL A 132 -3.00 -11.19 -12.24
C VAL A 132 -3.17 -12.69 -12.42
N LYS A 133 -2.47 -13.31 -13.39
CA LYS A 133 -2.52 -14.76 -13.60
C LYS A 133 -2.03 -15.54 -12.37
N ALA A 134 -0.92 -15.14 -11.77
CA ALA A 134 -0.37 -15.81 -10.60
C ALA A 134 -1.34 -15.74 -9.40
N LEU A 135 -2.00 -14.60 -9.21
CA LEU A 135 -3.00 -14.40 -8.16
C LEU A 135 -4.28 -15.21 -8.42
N LEU A 136 -4.75 -15.27 -9.66
CA LEU A 136 -5.89 -16.12 -10.02
C LEU A 136 -5.59 -17.61 -9.78
N GLU A 137 -4.39 -18.07 -10.18
CA GLU A 137 -3.99 -19.46 -10.01
C GLU A 137 -3.92 -19.85 -8.52
N ILE A 138 -3.38 -18.97 -7.67
CA ILE A 138 -3.31 -19.26 -6.23
C ILE A 138 -4.66 -19.16 -5.52
N ILE A 139 -5.55 -18.25 -5.94
CA ILE A 139 -6.92 -18.18 -5.41
C ILE A 139 -7.69 -19.46 -5.75
N GLU A 140 -7.54 -19.97 -6.97
CA GLU A 140 -8.16 -21.21 -7.40
C GLU A 140 -7.62 -22.41 -6.61
N ALA A 141 -6.29 -22.51 -6.49
CA ALA A 141 -5.61 -23.62 -5.81
C ALA A 141 -5.78 -23.61 -4.27
N ASP A 142 -6.07 -22.46 -3.65
CA ASP A 142 -6.35 -22.40 -2.21
C ASP A 142 -7.77 -22.93 -1.92
N HIS A 143 -7.84 -24.22 -1.57
CA HIS A 143 -9.08 -24.92 -1.23
C HIS A 143 -9.76 -24.41 0.05
N SER A 144 -9.06 -23.61 0.86
CA SER A 144 -9.67 -22.98 2.04
C SER A 144 -10.38 -21.66 1.71
N ILE A 145 -10.43 -21.26 0.44
CA ILE A 145 -11.28 -20.20 -0.08
C ILE A 145 -12.48 -20.86 -0.75
N ASP A 146 -13.67 -20.68 -0.17
CA ASP A 146 -14.92 -21.21 -0.70
C ASP A 146 -15.29 -20.53 -2.04
N ASP A 147 -15.99 -21.26 -2.91
CA ASP A 147 -16.42 -20.77 -4.22
C ASP A 147 -17.36 -19.54 -4.11
N THR A 148 -18.04 -19.37 -2.98
CA THR A 148 -18.90 -18.21 -2.67
C THR A 148 -18.14 -17.02 -2.08
N GLN A 149 -16.85 -17.15 -1.76
CA GLN A 149 -16.04 -16.05 -1.21
C GLN A 149 -16.08 -14.85 -2.15
N VAL A 150 -16.47 -13.69 -1.59
CA VAL A 150 -16.54 -12.42 -2.31
C VAL A 150 -15.20 -11.68 -2.25
N PHE A 151 -14.78 -11.14 -3.39
CA PHE A 151 -13.68 -10.20 -3.56
C PHE A 151 -14.22 -8.88 -4.12
N TYR A 152 -13.90 -7.75 -3.50
CA TYR A 152 -14.35 -6.42 -3.93
C TYR A 152 -13.47 -5.85 -5.04
N ILE A 153 -13.62 -6.41 -6.25
CA ILE A 153 -12.76 -6.11 -7.41
C ILE A 153 -13.48 -5.40 -8.56
N GLY A 154 -14.80 -5.18 -8.46
CA GLY A 154 -15.54 -4.41 -9.46
C GLY A 154 -15.08 -2.96 -9.52
N ASP A 155 -15.29 -2.30 -10.66
CA ASP A 155 -14.80 -0.93 -10.90
C ASP A 155 -15.28 0.10 -9.87
N SER A 156 -16.43 -0.14 -9.22
CA SER A 156 -16.94 0.69 -8.11
C SER A 156 -17.07 -0.09 -6.79
N GLY A 157 -16.29 -1.16 -6.64
CA GLY A 157 -16.26 -1.96 -5.42
C GLY A 157 -17.33 -3.04 -5.36
N GLN A 158 -17.89 -3.45 -6.49
CA GLN A 158 -18.81 -4.59 -6.53
C GLN A 158 -18.08 -5.88 -6.14
N GLY A 159 -18.77 -6.71 -5.36
CA GLY A 159 -18.29 -8.03 -4.98
C GLY A 159 -18.39 -9.03 -6.13
N ILE A 160 -17.31 -9.76 -6.37
CA ILE A 160 -17.24 -10.88 -7.32
C ILE A 160 -16.86 -12.13 -6.55
N THR A 161 -17.55 -13.24 -6.79
CA THR A 161 -17.24 -14.50 -6.10
C THR A 161 -16.03 -15.21 -6.72
N LYS A 162 -15.36 -16.07 -5.94
CA LYS A 162 -14.32 -16.98 -6.46
C LYS A 162 -14.81 -17.80 -7.65
N ALA A 163 -16.04 -18.32 -7.60
CA ALA A 163 -16.63 -19.08 -8.71
C ALA A 163 -16.73 -18.24 -10.00
N THR A 164 -17.11 -16.95 -9.90
CA THR A 164 -17.18 -16.04 -11.05
C THR A 164 -15.79 -15.66 -11.56
N LEU A 165 -14.82 -15.42 -10.66
CA LEU A 165 -13.42 -15.12 -11.00
C LEU A 165 -12.79 -16.14 -11.96
N ARG A 166 -13.15 -17.43 -11.81
CA ARG A 166 -12.66 -18.55 -12.61
C ARG A 166 -12.84 -18.37 -14.12
N SER A 167 -13.90 -17.67 -14.55
CA SER A 167 -14.24 -17.46 -15.97
C SER A 167 -14.03 -16.02 -16.48
N MET A 168 -13.78 -15.06 -15.59
CA MET A 168 -13.57 -13.65 -15.95
C MET A 168 -12.25 -13.41 -16.67
N ASN A 169 -12.27 -12.72 -17.81
CA ASN A 169 -11.06 -12.44 -18.60
C ASN A 169 -10.57 -10.99 -18.51
N ASN A 170 -11.35 -10.07 -17.96
CA ASN A 170 -11.03 -8.65 -17.92
C ASN A 170 -10.84 -8.20 -16.47
N PHE A 171 -9.72 -7.55 -16.18
CA PHE A 171 -9.36 -7.11 -14.84
C PHE A 171 -8.80 -5.69 -14.88
N CYS A 172 -9.37 -4.80 -14.08
CA CYS A 172 -8.71 -3.57 -13.68
C CYS A 172 -7.64 -3.91 -12.64
N LEU A 173 -6.36 -3.60 -12.91
CA LEU A 173 -5.24 -4.00 -12.05
C LEU A 173 -5.41 -3.49 -10.61
N GLN A 174 -5.72 -2.20 -10.45
CA GLN A 174 -5.86 -1.56 -9.14
C GLN A 174 -7.00 -2.17 -8.33
N SER A 175 -8.18 -2.33 -8.93
CA SER A 175 -9.35 -2.91 -8.26
C SER A 175 -9.12 -4.37 -7.89
N PHE A 176 -8.48 -5.14 -8.77
CA PHE A 176 -8.14 -6.54 -8.52
C PHE A 176 -7.18 -6.69 -7.34
N LEU A 177 -6.06 -5.95 -7.35
CA LEU A 177 -5.08 -5.99 -6.25
C LEU A 177 -5.70 -5.53 -4.93
N LEU A 178 -6.54 -4.50 -4.94
CA LEU A 178 -7.23 -4.03 -3.74
C LEU A 178 -8.17 -5.10 -3.18
N GLY A 179 -9.01 -5.73 -4.01
CA GLY A 179 -9.96 -6.73 -3.54
C GLY A 179 -9.28 -8.00 -3.00
N VAL A 180 -8.17 -8.43 -3.61
CA VAL A 180 -7.37 -9.56 -3.09
C VAL A 180 -6.71 -9.18 -1.76
N TRP A 181 -6.16 -7.97 -1.65
CA TRP A 181 -5.55 -7.49 -0.42
C TRP A 181 -6.57 -7.34 0.72
N HIS A 182 -7.75 -6.80 0.41
CA HIS A 182 -8.89 -6.73 1.33
C HIS A 182 -9.27 -8.11 1.87
N PHE A 183 -9.45 -9.10 0.99
CA PHE A 183 -9.74 -10.47 1.41
C PHE A 183 -8.69 -10.99 2.41
N ILE A 184 -7.40 -10.78 2.12
CA ILE A 184 -6.30 -11.23 2.98
C ILE A 184 -6.38 -10.57 4.36
N ILE A 185 -6.53 -9.25 4.42
CA ILE A 185 -6.58 -8.54 5.70
C ILE A 185 -7.82 -8.94 6.52
N ALA A 186 -8.97 -9.10 5.87
CA ALA A 186 -10.22 -9.44 6.56
C ALA A 186 -10.31 -10.91 7.00
N ASN A 187 -9.68 -11.85 6.26
CA ASN A 187 -9.92 -13.29 6.43
C ASN A 187 -8.66 -14.13 6.69
N ARG A 188 -7.45 -13.57 6.54
CA ARG A 188 -6.17 -14.30 6.62
C ARG A 188 -5.21 -13.66 7.62
N ASN A 189 -5.64 -13.54 8.87
CA ASN A 189 -4.81 -13.01 9.95
C ASN A 189 -3.57 -13.87 10.23
N ASP A 190 -3.62 -15.19 10.00
CA ASP A 190 -2.46 -16.06 10.14
C ASP A 190 -1.67 -16.22 8.83
N ASN A 191 -0.65 -15.37 8.69
CA ASN A 191 0.29 -15.43 7.57
C ASN A 191 1.08 -16.75 7.52
N LYS A 192 1.26 -17.44 8.64
CA LYS A 192 2.06 -18.68 8.70
C LYS A 192 1.45 -19.83 7.91
N ALA A 193 0.13 -19.79 7.67
CA ALA A 193 -0.54 -20.75 6.80
C ALA A 193 0.09 -20.81 5.38
N GLY A 194 0.68 -19.72 4.90
CA GLY A 194 1.37 -19.67 3.62
C GLY A 194 2.77 -20.27 3.61
N LYS A 195 3.30 -20.77 4.74
CA LYS A 195 4.72 -21.19 4.82
C LYS A 195 5.08 -22.30 3.84
N ALA A 196 4.24 -23.32 3.70
CA ALA A 196 4.46 -24.40 2.74
C ALA A 196 4.41 -23.90 1.29
N THR A 197 3.48 -22.97 1.00
CA THR A 197 3.38 -22.31 -0.30
C THR A 197 4.64 -21.48 -0.59
N PHE A 198 5.13 -20.70 0.37
CA PHE A 198 6.36 -19.94 0.22
C PHE A 198 7.56 -20.86 -0.02
N ASP A 199 7.60 -22.00 0.68
CA ASP A 199 8.67 -22.97 0.51
C ASP A 199 8.70 -23.60 -0.88
N LEU A 200 7.53 -23.84 -1.47
CA LEU A 200 7.39 -24.29 -2.84
C LEU A 200 7.82 -23.23 -3.86
N LEU A 201 7.39 -21.97 -3.66
CA LEU A 201 7.64 -20.89 -4.61
C LEU A 201 9.07 -20.32 -4.52
N CYS A 202 9.69 -20.41 -3.36
CA CYS A 202 11.00 -19.86 -3.06
C CYS A 202 11.81 -20.90 -2.28
N PRO A 203 12.36 -21.97 -2.86
CA PRO A 203 12.98 -23.07 -2.10
C PRO A 203 14.17 -22.62 -1.22
N PRO A 204 14.52 -23.38 -0.14
CA PRO A 204 15.68 -23.08 0.69
C PRO A 204 16.99 -23.15 -0.11
N ARG A 205 17.98 -22.32 0.27
CA ARG A 205 19.28 -22.23 -0.43
C ARG A 205 20.46 -22.11 0.54
N ASP A 206 20.68 -23.09 1.41
CA ASP A 206 21.87 -23.21 2.29
C ASP A 206 22.38 -21.89 2.91
N GLY A 207 21.47 -21.09 3.47
CA GLY A 207 21.78 -19.80 4.11
C GLY A 207 21.83 -18.58 3.18
N ALA A 208 21.76 -18.76 1.87
CA ALA A 208 21.63 -17.69 0.88
C ALA A 208 20.19 -17.17 0.76
N GLU A 209 20.03 -16.00 0.12
CA GLU A 209 18.74 -15.43 -0.18
C GLU A 209 17.89 -16.37 -1.05
N ARG A 210 16.66 -16.62 -0.61
CA ARG A 210 15.68 -17.45 -1.33
C ARG A 210 15.08 -16.62 -2.46
N LYS A 211 15.32 -17.04 -3.70
CA LYS A 211 14.76 -16.41 -4.89
C LYS A 211 13.41 -17.06 -5.23
N TYR A 212 12.55 -16.30 -5.88
CA TYR A 212 11.33 -16.86 -6.46
C TYR A 212 11.70 -17.76 -7.65
N GLU A 213 11.29 -19.02 -7.58
CA GLU A 213 11.49 -20.06 -8.60
C GLU A 213 10.14 -20.68 -9.01
N GLY A 214 9.03 -20.14 -8.50
CA GLY A 214 7.67 -20.54 -8.84
C GLY A 214 7.28 -20.21 -10.29
N LYS A 215 6.19 -20.84 -10.73
CA LYS A 215 5.63 -20.70 -12.08
C LYS A 215 4.14 -20.32 -12.08
N LEU A 216 3.68 -19.71 -10.98
CA LEU A 216 2.28 -19.31 -10.86
C LEU A 216 1.93 -18.35 -12.00
N GLY A 217 0.81 -18.62 -12.65
CA GLY A 217 0.30 -17.92 -13.82
C GLY A 217 0.55 -18.67 -15.13
N ASP A 218 1.52 -19.58 -15.20
CA ASP A 218 1.83 -20.34 -16.42
C ASP A 218 0.70 -21.32 -16.79
N ALA A 219 -0.07 -21.80 -15.81
CA ALA A 219 -1.19 -22.70 -16.06
C ALA A 219 -2.40 -21.99 -16.71
N ILE A 220 -2.48 -20.66 -16.61
CA ILE A 220 -3.58 -19.87 -17.18
C ILE A 220 -3.27 -19.55 -18.65
N THR A 221 -3.78 -20.42 -19.52
CA THR A 221 -3.65 -20.30 -20.99
C THR A 221 -4.73 -19.42 -21.63
N ARG A 222 -5.86 -19.18 -20.95
CA ARG A 222 -6.89 -18.26 -21.42
C ARG A 222 -6.39 -16.81 -21.48
N VAL A 223 -6.99 -16.02 -22.36
CA VAL A 223 -6.66 -14.61 -22.51
C VAL A 223 -7.07 -13.84 -21.26
N ILE A 224 -6.14 -13.10 -20.68
CA ILE A 224 -6.37 -12.19 -19.56
C ILE A 224 -6.03 -10.77 -20.02
N ASN A 225 -7.05 -9.93 -20.06
CA ASN A 225 -6.94 -8.51 -20.37
C ASN A 225 -6.79 -7.74 -19.07
N VAL A 226 -5.68 -7.03 -18.92
CA VAL A 226 -5.42 -6.18 -17.76
C VAL A 226 -5.49 -4.73 -18.20
N THR A 227 -6.44 -3.99 -17.64
CA THR A 227 -6.55 -2.54 -17.80
C THR A 227 -6.02 -1.84 -16.55
N GLN A 228 -5.78 -0.55 -16.68
CA GLN A 228 -5.39 0.31 -15.57
C GLN A 228 -6.34 1.49 -15.49
N ILE A 229 -6.57 1.96 -14.28
CA ILE A 229 -7.13 3.29 -14.07
C ILE A 229 -6.07 4.28 -14.55
N ASN A 230 -6.35 4.96 -15.66
CA ASN A 230 -5.54 6.11 -16.05
C ASN A 230 -5.71 7.15 -14.96
N ASP A 231 -4.62 7.78 -14.49
CA ASP A 231 -4.73 8.97 -13.66
C ASP A 231 -5.70 9.94 -14.35
N VAL A 232 -6.89 10.11 -13.79
CA VAL A 232 -7.83 11.16 -14.21
C VAL A 232 -7.28 12.46 -13.64
N GLY A 233 -6.13 12.88 -14.17
CA GLY A 233 -5.40 14.08 -13.81
C GLY A 233 -5.23 14.96 -15.03
N ASN A 234 -6.33 15.39 -15.67
CA ASN A 234 -6.43 16.66 -16.44
C ASN A 234 -7.77 16.85 -17.19
N VAL A 235 -8.93 16.71 -16.54
CA VAL A 235 -10.21 17.16 -17.12
C VAL A 235 -10.98 18.05 -16.15
N ALA A 236 -10.35 19.11 -15.65
CA ALA A 236 -11.06 20.21 -14.97
C ALA A 236 -10.21 21.50 -14.87
N ARG A 237 -9.34 21.80 -15.84
CA ARG A 237 -8.54 23.03 -15.80
C ARG A 237 -8.26 23.69 -17.15
N GLY A 238 -9.22 23.61 -18.06
CA GLY A 238 -9.08 24.23 -19.37
C GLY A 238 -10.40 24.45 -20.12
N THR A 239 -11.44 25.05 -19.50
CA THR A 239 -12.52 25.69 -20.27
C THR A 239 -13.30 26.75 -19.48
N LEU A 240 -12.62 27.64 -18.78
CA LEU A 240 -13.24 28.90 -18.33
C LEU A 240 -12.33 30.06 -18.73
N GLU A 241 -12.33 30.36 -20.02
CA GLU A 241 -12.05 31.69 -20.56
C GLU A 241 -12.48 31.70 -22.03
N ALA A 242 -13.75 32.07 -22.27
CA ALA A 242 -14.21 32.75 -23.50
C ALA A 242 -15.75 32.86 -23.49
N ALA A 243 -16.27 33.87 -22.79
CA ALA A 243 -17.47 34.59 -23.24
C ALA A 243 -17.49 35.96 -22.58
N GLY A 244 -17.09 36.97 -23.34
CA GLY A 244 -17.21 38.37 -22.97
C GLY A 244 -18.66 38.84 -22.93
N GLU A 245 -18.88 39.77 -21.99
CA GLU A 245 -19.87 40.84 -21.89
C GLU A 245 -21.09 40.87 -22.84
N ALA A 246 -22.27 40.96 -22.23
CA ALA A 246 -23.32 41.89 -22.67
C ALA A 246 -24.15 42.37 -21.47
N VAL A 247 -24.26 43.70 -21.36
CA VAL A 247 -25.02 44.49 -20.39
C VAL A 247 -26.47 44.64 -20.84
N ASN A 248 -27.46 44.60 -19.92
CA ASN A 248 -28.52 45.62 -19.83
C ASN A 248 -29.47 45.48 -18.62
N ASN A 249 -29.77 46.66 -18.06
CA ASN A 249 -30.65 47.03 -16.94
C ASN A 249 -32.12 46.65 -17.12
N VAL A 250 -32.84 46.39 -16.01
CA VAL A 250 -34.15 47.01 -15.66
C VAL A 250 -34.27 47.12 -14.12
N VAL A 251 -34.93 48.21 -13.69
CA VAL A 251 -35.03 48.82 -12.35
C VAL A 251 -36.34 48.43 -11.60
N SER A 252 -36.35 48.70 -10.28
CA SER A 252 -37.47 49.16 -9.40
C SER A 252 -37.84 48.21 -8.25
N GLU A 253 -37.44 48.51 -7.00
CA GLU A 253 -38.18 49.21 -5.89
C GLU A 253 -38.93 48.17 -5.01
N ASP A 254 -38.90 48.17 -3.67
CA ASP A 254 -39.13 49.23 -2.68
C ASP A 254 -38.75 48.72 -1.25
N SER A 255 -38.00 49.50 -0.46
CA SER A 255 -38.33 50.16 0.84
C SER A 255 -38.04 49.42 2.17
N GLY A 256 -37.46 50.16 3.13
CA GLY A 256 -37.45 49.79 4.56
C GLY A 256 -36.22 50.23 5.39
N ASN A 257 -36.23 51.47 5.87
CA ASN A 257 -35.17 52.22 6.59
C ASN A 257 -35.03 51.89 8.11
N SER A 258 -33.81 51.94 8.68
CA SER A 258 -33.47 52.78 9.87
C SER A 258 -32.00 52.64 10.34
N ASN A 259 -31.42 53.79 10.70
CA ASN A 259 -30.04 54.14 11.09
C ASN A 259 -29.97 54.33 12.65
N PRO A 260 -28.93 54.88 13.34
CA PRO A 260 -27.45 54.97 13.14
C PRO A 260 -26.54 54.77 14.41
N GLN A 261 -25.24 54.40 14.21
CA GLN A 261 -23.94 54.90 14.80
C GLN A 261 -23.66 54.90 16.35
N PRO A 262 -22.42 55.16 16.90
CA PRO A 262 -21.05 55.35 16.32
C PRO A 262 -19.82 54.71 17.08
N ILE A 263 -18.66 54.62 16.36
CA ILE A 263 -17.24 55.01 16.67
C ILE A 263 -16.52 54.51 17.98
N ASP A 264 -15.34 53.84 17.89
CA ASP A 264 -13.98 54.45 18.08
C ASP A 264 -12.75 53.48 18.09
N THR A 265 -11.67 53.95 17.44
CA THR A 265 -10.18 53.76 17.46
C THR A 265 -9.40 52.50 17.96
N ASP A 266 -8.72 51.83 16.99
CA ASP A 266 -7.25 51.67 16.73
C ASP A 266 -6.18 51.57 17.88
N PRO A 267 -4.89 51.17 17.62
CA PRO A 267 -4.29 49.87 17.29
C PRO A 267 -3.20 49.40 18.32
N LYS A 268 -2.67 48.16 18.21
CA LYS A 268 -1.22 47.86 18.36
C LYS A 268 -0.84 46.40 18.08
N ARG A 269 0.13 46.24 17.18
CA ARG A 269 0.85 45.05 16.75
C ARG A 269 2.17 44.96 17.53
N ILE A 270 2.54 43.80 18.08
CA ILE A 270 3.95 43.44 18.36
C ILE A 270 4.18 41.96 18.04
N THR A 271 5.09 41.75 17.09
CA THR A 271 5.74 40.49 16.73
C THR A 271 7.00 40.33 17.58
N VAL A 272 7.32 39.13 18.08
CA VAL A 272 8.69 38.79 18.49
C VAL A 272 9.03 37.36 18.06
N ASN A 273 9.97 37.27 17.12
CA ASN A 273 10.77 36.07 16.83
C ASN A 273 11.92 35.98 17.83
N ASN A 274 12.32 34.78 18.24
CA ASN A 274 13.69 34.58 18.70
C ASN A 274 14.23 33.20 18.28
N TYR A 275 15.32 33.23 17.51
CA TYR A 275 16.18 32.09 17.21
C TYR A 275 17.22 31.93 18.33
N GLY A 276 17.48 30.69 18.76
CA GLY A 276 18.52 30.39 19.75
C GLY A 276 18.99 28.93 19.65
N THR A 277 20.15 28.75 19.03
CA THR A 277 20.88 27.48 18.86
C THR A 277 21.45 26.99 20.20
N VAL A 278 21.27 25.71 20.54
CA VAL A 278 22.05 25.05 21.61
C VAL A 278 22.72 23.78 21.08
N LYS A 279 24.05 23.79 21.10
CA LYS A 279 24.93 22.65 20.81
C LYS A 279 24.87 21.66 21.98
N ASN A 280 24.53 20.39 21.72
CA ASN A 280 24.63 19.33 22.71
C ASN A 280 26.10 18.94 22.94
N GLN A 281 26.57 19.14 24.16
CA GLN A 281 27.86 18.66 24.66
C GLN A 281 27.75 17.16 25.06
N LYS A 282 28.79 16.40 24.68
CA LYS A 282 29.04 15.01 25.08
C LYS A 282 29.20 14.94 26.61
N PHE A 283 28.39 14.09 27.27
CA PHE A 283 28.72 13.57 28.59
C PHE A 283 29.65 12.35 28.42
N ILE A 284 30.83 12.44 29.02
CA ILE A 284 31.76 11.32 29.21
C ILE A 284 31.47 10.78 30.62
N SER A 285 30.99 9.55 30.72
CA SER A 285 30.89 8.83 31.99
C SER A 285 32.26 8.26 32.34
N ILE A 286 32.77 8.60 33.51
CA ILE A 286 34.00 8.04 34.10
C ILE A 286 33.56 6.85 34.95
N GLU A 287 33.93 5.64 34.56
CA GLU A 287 33.85 4.45 35.41
C GLU A 287 35.13 4.38 36.27
N THR A 288 34.95 4.52 37.59
CA THR A 288 36.03 4.35 38.57
C THR A 288 36.21 2.86 38.86
N MET A 289 37.41 2.35 38.57
CA MET A 289 37.88 1.02 38.99
C MET A 289 37.95 0.94 40.52
N ASN A 290 37.26 -0.03 41.12
CA ASN A 290 37.57 -0.50 42.47
C ASN A 290 38.25 -1.86 42.37
N GLY A 291 39.54 -1.87 42.73
CA GLY A 291 40.40 -3.04 42.72
C GLY A 291 40.15 -3.99 43.90
N ASP A 292 40.45 -5.25 43.63
CA ASP A 292 40.56 -6.32 44.61
C ASP A 292 41.77 -6.09 45.53
N ILE A 293 41.53 -6.20 46.84
CA ILE A 293 42.57 -6.42 47.85
C ILE A 293 42.26 -7.79 48.48
N LYS A 294 43.13 -8.77 48.21
CA LYS A 294 43.29 -9.96 49.06
C LYS A 294 44.67 -9.89 49.71
N LEU A 295 44.67 -9.86 51.03
CA LEU A 295 45.77 -10.31 51.88
C LEU A 295 45.46 -11.73 52.34
#